data_AF-A0A8S9T3V1-F1
#
_entry.id   AF-A0A8S9T3V1-F1
#
_cell.length_a   1.000
_cell.length_b   1.000
_cell.length_c   1.000
_cell.angle_alpha   90.00
_cell.angle_beta   90.00
_cell.angle_gamma   90.00
#
_symmetry.space_group_name_H-M   'P 1'
#
loop_
_entity.id
_entity.type
_entity.pdbx_description
1 polymer ?
#
loop_
_entity_poly.entity_id
_entity_poly.type
_entity_poly.pdbx_seq_one_letter_code
_entity_poly.pdbx_strand_id
1 'polypeptide(L)'
;MLLSKNKLKEKMYRHPFTLLRIHVTDDTSQSLWKPMWLIVIGQRREEISPLIAYQTYRQRYDIEHFNRFGKQRLLMSEFQTPEVKHEENWIRLVLLAYVQLFALPSPIKQEDFFSGI
;
A
#
# COMPACT_ATOMS: atom_id res chain seq x y z
N MET A 1 -13.64 17.01 -7.57
CA MET A 1 -12.50 17.46 -6.73
C MET A 1 -13.09 18.19 -5.53
N LEU A 2 -13.33 17.48 -4.42
CA LEU A 2 -13.82 18.09 -3.19
C LEU A 2 -12.63 18.25 -2.24
N LEU A 3 -12.03 19.44 -2.24
CA LEU A 3 -11.05 19.82 -1.24
C LEU A 3 -11.81 20.45 -0.07
N SER A 4 -11.68 19.81 1.09
CA SER A 4 -12.24 20.24 2.37
C SER A 4 -11.97 21.73 2.64
N LYS A 5 -12.99 22.47 3.06
CA LYS A 5 -12.94 23.90 3.44
C LYS A 5 -12.28 24.14 4.80
N ASN A 6 -11.42 23.24 5.29
CA ASN A 6 -10.73 23.43 6.56
C ASN A 6 -9.31 23.92 6.33
N LYS A 7 -9.01 25.09 6.90
CA LYS A 7 -7.70 25.77 6.94
C LYS A 7 -6.58 24.76 7.25
N LEU A 8 -5.90 24.29 6.21
CA LEU A 8 -4.58 23.69 6.34
C LEU A 8 -3.65 24.83 6.77
N LYS A 9 -3.09 24.75 7.99
CA LYS A 9 -2.10 25.70 8.52
C LYS A 9 -0.87 25.82 7.60
N GLU A 10 -0.61 24.78 6.81
CA GLU A 10 0.48 24.72 5.86
C GLU A 10 0.07 25.23 4.48
N LYS A 11 0.90 26.12 3.94
CA LYS A 11 0.68 26.73 2.63
C LYS A 11 1.05 25.74 1.53
N MET A 12 0.06 25.14 0.87
CA MET A 12 0.26 24.09 -0.16
C MET A 12 1.19 24.51 -1.32
N TYR A 13 1.29 25.80 -1.66
CA TYR A 13 2.24 26.27 -2.68
C TYR A 13 3.72 26.05 -2.30
N ARG A 14 4.02 25.83 -1.01
CA ARG A 14 5.37 25.50 -0.52
C ARG A 14 5.72 24.03 -0.69
N HIS A 15 4.75 23.19 -1.05
CA HIS A 15 4.91 21.74 -1.19
C HIS A 15 4.45 21.32 -2.58
N PRO A 16 5.27 21.55 -3.62
CA PRO A 16 4.90 21.21 -4.97
C PRO A 16 4.76 19.69 -5.14
N PHE A 17 3.72 19.28 -5.86
CA PHE A 17 3.40 17.88 -6.12
C PHE A 17 2.91 17.69 -7.57
N THR A 18 3.07 16.49 -8.09
CA THR A 18 2.57 16.10 -9.41
C THR A 18 1.32 15.25 -9.22
N LEU A 19 0.23 15.63 -9.88
CA LEU A 19 -1.05 14.92 -9.84
C LEU A 19 -1.21 14.08 -11.09
N LEU A 20 -1.35 12.76 -10.92
CA LEU A 20 -1.55 11.80 -12.01
C LEU A 20 -2.97 11.24 -11.96
N ARG A 21 -3.64 11.20 -13.11
CA ARG A 21 -4.91 10.49 -13.28
C ARG A 21 -4.65 9.18 -14.02
N ILE A 22 -4.82 8.06 -13.34
CA ILE A 22 -4.66 6.73 -13.91
C ILE A 22 -6.02 6.25 -14.39
N HIS A 23 -6.08 5.88 -15.68
CA HIS A 23 -7.24 5.26 -16.30
C HIS A 23 -6.77 3.96 -16.97
N VAL A 24 -7.38 2.84 -16.60
CA VAL A 24 -7.05 1.54 -17.19
C VAL A 24 -8.27 1.06 -17.97
N THR A 25 -8.03 0.74 -19.23
CA THR A 25 -9.02 0.21 -20.15
C THR A 25 -8.64 -1.19 -20.59
N ASP A 26 -9.64 -1.94 -21.05
CA ASP A 26 -9.43 -3.18 -21.80
C ASP A 26 -9.11 -2.89 -23.29
N ASP A 27 -9.07 -3.95 -24.08
CA ASP A 27 -8.94 -3.93 -25.54
C ASP A 27 -10.13 -3.29 -26.26
N THR A 28 -11.31 -3.24 -25.61
CA THR A 28 -12.52 -2.57 -26.12
C THR A 28 -12.62 -1.09 -25.75
N SER A 29 -11.58 -0.54 -25.10
CA SER A 29 -11.56 0.83 -24.53
C SER A 29 -12.58 1.07 -23.41
N GLN A 30 -13.16 0.00 -22.85
CA GLN A 30 -14.01 0.08 -21.67
C GLN A 30 -13.15 0.24 -20.41
N SER A 31 -13.57 1.15 -19.54
CA SER A 31 -12.89 1.38 -18.26
C SER A 31 -13.04 0.17 -17.35
N LEU A 32 -11.93 -0.46 -16.95
CA LEU A 32 -11.96 -1.59 -16.03
C LEU A 32 -12.35 -1.16 -14.61
N TRP A 33 -12.03 0.07 -14.22
CA TRP A 33 -12.30 0.61 -12.89
C TRP A 33 -12.29 2.15 -12.88
N LYS A 34 -12.92 2.73 -11.84
CA LYS A 34 -13.03 4.19 -11.69
C LYS A 34 -11.64 4.85 -11.69
N PRO A 35 -11.40 5.91 -12.48
CA PRO A 35 -10.09 6.55 -12.54
C PRO A 35 -9.52 6.87 -11.15
N MET A 36 -8.25 6.53 -10.95
CA MET A 36 -7.55 6.76 -9.68
C MET A 36 -6.65 7.99 -9.80
N TRP A 37 -6.50 8.70 -8.69
CA TRP A 37 -5.63 9.85 -8.58
C TRP A 37 -4.42 9.50 -7.72
N LEU A 38 -3.22 9.68 -8.27
CA LEU A 38 -1.97 9.51 -7.55
C LEU A 38 -1.29 10.86 -7.39
N ILE A 39 -0.72 11.09 -6.21
CA ILE A 39 0.06 12.27 -5.89
C ILE A 39 1.52 11.83 -5.75
N VAL A 40 2.40 12.46 -6.52
CA VAL A 40 3.85 12.26 -6.43
C VAL A 40 4.48 13.49 -5.77
N ILE A 41 5.15 13.27 -4.64
CA ILE A 41 5.80 14.32 -3.84
C ILE A 41 7.29 14.01 -3.75
N GLY A 42 8.11 15.05 -3.83
CA GLY A 42 9.56 14.95 -3.72
C GLY A 42 10.27 16.03 -4.54
N GLN A 43 11.54 16.27 -4.21
CA GLN A 43 12.38 17.23 -4.94
C GLN A 43 12.58 16.82 -6.41
N ARG A 44 12.70 15.51 -6.66
CA ARG A 44 12.93 14.90 -7.98
C ARG A 44 11.66 14.33 -8.62
N ARG A 45 10.47 14.78 -8.20
CA ARG A 45 9.19 14.22 -8.68
C ARG A 45 8.99 14.31 -10.20
N GLU A 46 9.59 15.32 -10.83
CA GLU A 46 9.49 15.55 -12.29
C GLU A 46 10.31 14.52 -13.08
N GLU A 47 11.24 13.81 -12.43
CA GLU A 47 12.01 12.73 -13.03
C GLU A 47 11.25 11.39 -13.03
N ILE A 48 10.13 11.32 -12.30
CA ILE A 48 9.35 10.09 -12.17
C ILE A 48 8.36 10.03 -13.33
N SER A 49 8.53 9.05 -14.21
CA SER A 49 7.58 8.84 -15.30
C SER A 49 6.21 8.39 -14.75
N PRO A 50 5.09 8.76 -15.41
CA PRO A 50 3.75 8.34 -14.98
C PRO A 50 3.59 6.82 -14.90
N LEU A 51 4.25 6.08 -15.80
CA LEU A 51 4.23 4.61 -15.79
C LEU A 51 4.94 4.04 -14.56
N ILE A 52 6.12 4.57 -14.21
CA ILE A 52 6.86 4.14 -13.01
C ILE A 52 6.08 4.50 -11.75
N ALA A 53 5.45 5.67 -11.69
CA ALA A 53 4.59 6.05 -10.58
C ALA A 53 3.42 5.06 -10.39
N TYR A 54 2.77 4.66 -11.49
CA TYR A 54 1.69 3.66 -11.46
C TYR A 54 2.20 2.28 -11.03
N GLN A 55 3.30 1.79 -11.62
CA GLN A 55 3.89 0.49 -11.27
C GLN A 55 4.35 0.42 -9.81
N THR A 56 4.96 1.51 -9.31
CA THR A 56 5.34 1.62 -7.90
C THR A 56 4.10 1.60 -7.01
N TYR A 57 3.05 2.33 -7.38
CA TYR A 57 1.80 2.30 -6.62
C TYR A 57 1.13 0.92 -6.60
N ARG A 58 1.27 0.11 -7.66
CA ARG A 58 0.77 -1.28 -7.69
C ARG A 58 1.40 -2.16 -6.62
N GLN A 59 2.61 -1.88 -6.14
CA GLN A 59 3.23 -2.61 -5.02
C GLN A 59 2.50 -2.39 -3.69
N ARG A 60 1.59 -1.39 -3.60
CA ARG A 60 0.76 -1.16 -2.41
C ARG A 60 -0.08 -2.39 -2.03
N TYR A 61 -0.50 -3.21 -3.00
CA TYR A 61 -1.31 -4.38 -2.73
C TYR A 61 -0.56 -5.43 -1.88
N ASP A 62 0.77 -5.45 -1.92
CA ASP A 62 1.59 -6.34 -1.08
C ASP A 62 1.48 -5.98 0.40
N ILE A 63 1.33 -4.68 0.72
CA ILE A 63 1.13 -4.20 2.10
C ILE A 63 -0.28 -4.58 2.59
N GLU A 64 -1.29 -4.52 1.74
CA GLU A 64 -2.65 -4.94 2.10
C GLU A 64 -2.69 -6.44 2.40
N HIS A 65 -1.98 -7.24 1.59
CA HIS A 65 -1.79 -8.66 1.85
C HIS A 65 -1.11 -8.87 3.21
N PHE A 66 0.00 -8.19 3.49
CA PHE A 66 0.67 -8.23 4.79
C PHE A 66 -0.29 -7.91 5.94
N ASN A 67 -1.06 -6.83 5.84
CA ASN A 67 -1.98 -6.42 6.90
C ASN A 67 -3.08 -7.45 7.15
N ARG A 68 -3.63 -8.04 6.09
CA ARG A 68 -4.66 -9.08 6.19
C ARG A 68 -4.09 -10.36 6.81
N PHE A 69 -2.98 -10.85 6.26
CA PHE A 69 -2.31 -12.06 6.72
C PHE A 69 -1.81 -11.92 8.16
N GLY A 70 -1.18 -10.79 8.48
CA GLY A 70 -0.67 -10.49 9.82
C GLY A 70 -1.76 -10.52 10.89
N LYS A 71 -2.92 -9.90 10.61
CA LYS A 71 -4.06 -9.92 11.54
C LYS A 71 -4.67 -11.31 11.68
N GLN A 72 -4.93 -12.00 10.56
CA GLN A 72 -5.68 -13.26 10.57
C GLN A 72 -4.84 -14.49 10.95
N ARG A 73 -3.56 -14.51 10.60
CA ARG A 73 -2.69 -15.69 10.70
C ARG A 73 -1.50 -15.51 11.63
N LEU A 74 -1.07 -14.26 11.90
CA LEU A 74 0.04 -13.97 12.80
C LEU A 74 -0.41 -13.27 14.09
N LEU A 75 -1.71 -13.21 14.37
CA LEU A 75 -2.28 -12.64 15.61
C LEU A 75 -1.77 -11.21 15.90
N MET A 76 -1.51 -10.43 14.85
CA MET A 76 -0.90 -9.10 14.97
C MET A 76 -1.74 -8.15 15.83
N SER A 77 -3.07 -8.25 15.79
CA SER A 77 -4.00 -7.44 16.58
C SER A 77 -4.53 -8.12 17.84
N GLU A 78 -4.38 -9.44 17.97
CA GLU A 78 -4.98 -10.22 19.06
C GLU A 78 -4.05 -10.34 20.27
N PHE A 79 -2.74 -10.14 20.09
CA PHE A 79 -1.79 -10.11 21.20
C PHE A 79 -1.94 -8.81 21.99
N GLN A 80 -2.59 -8.88 23.15
CA GLN A 80 -2.79 -7.76 24.05
C GLN A 80 -1.89 -7.90 25.27
N THR A 81 -1.11 -6.87 25.56
CA THR A 81 -0.20 -6.82 26.71
C THR A 81 -0.23 -5.43 27.33
N PRO A 82 -0.19 -5.29 28.66
CA PRO A 82 -0.18 -3.99 29.32
C PRO A 82 1.17 -3.26 29.19
N GLU A 83 2.22 -3.95 28.72
CA GLU A 83 3.55 -3.38 28.56
C GLU A 83 3.86 -3.07 27.10
N VAL A 84 4.02 -1.78 26.78
CA VAL A 84 4.30 -1.28 25.41
C VAL A 84 5.51 -1.97 24.77
N LYS A 85 6.56 -2.25 25.55
CA LYS A 85 7.78 -2.90 25.04
C LYS A 85 7.51 -4.32 24.51
N HIS A 86 6.58 -5.04 25.13
CA HIS A 86 6.19 -6.37 24.67
C HIS A 86 5.37 -6.30 23.38
N GLU A 87 4.50 -5.30 23.24
CA GLU A 87 3.77 -5.05 22.00
C GLU A 87 4.71 -4.70 20.84
N GLU A 88 5.67 -3.79 21.06
CA GLU A 88 6.69 -3.46 20.05
C GLU A 88 7.50 -4.69 19.61
N ASN A 89 7.92 -5.51 20.57
CA ASN A 89 8.65 -6.75 20.28
C ASN A 89 7.78 -7.75 19.52
N TRP A 90 6.50 -7.86 19.85
CA TRP A 90 5.55 -8.69 19.13
C TRP A 90 5.41 -8.27 17.67
N ILE A 91 5.22 -6.97 17.40
CA ILE A 91 5.15 -6.45 16.04
C ILE A 91 6.44 -6.74 15.26
N ARG A 92 7.61 -6.60 15.89
CA ARG A 92 8.90 -6.97 15.26
C ARG A 92 8.96 -8.45 14.91
N LEU A 93 8.49 -9.33 15.79
CA LEU A 93 8.43 -10.78 15.55
C LEU A 93 7.47 -11.12 14.40
N VAL A 94 6.28 -10.51 14.37
CA VAL A 94 5.31 -10.67 13.28
C VAL A 94 5.91 -10.25 11.94
N LEU A 95 6.60 -9.11 11.89
CA LEU A 95 7.27 -8.63 10.68
C LEU A 95 8.36 -9.61 10.20
N LEU A 96 9.19 -10.11 11.12
CA LEU A 96 10.23 -11.09 10.80
C LEU A 96 9.64 -12.41 10.29
N ALA A 97 8.60 -12.92 10.96
CA ALA A 97 7.91 -14.14 10.55
C ALA A 97 7.28 -13.99 9.16
N TYR A 98 6.65 -12.84 8.87
CA TYR A 98 6.10 -12.57 7.54
C TYR A 98 7.16 -12.55 6.45
N VAL A 99 8.30 -11.87 6.68
CA VAL A 99 9.41 -11.83 5.71
C VAL A 99 9.97 -13.23 5.46
N GLN A 100 10.11 -14.06 6.51
CA GLN A 100 10.53 -15.44 6.37
C GLN A 100 9.55 -16.24 5.51
N LEU A 101 8.25 -16.15 5.78
CA LEU A 101 7.21 -16.82 4.99
C LEU A 101 7.19 -16.36 3.52
N PHE A 102 7.40 -15.07 3.28
CA PHE A 102 7.45 -14.49 1.94
C PHE A 102 8.67 -14.96 1.14
N ALA A 103 9.83 -15.07 1.81
CA ALA A 103 11.10 -15.46 1.21
C ALA A 103 11.20 -16.97 0.89
N LEU A 104 10.36 -17.81 1.50
CA LEU A 104 10.36 -19.25 1.20
C LEU A 104 9.96 -19.52 -0.27
N PRO A 105 10.75 -20.29 -1.03
CA PRO A 105 10.33 -20.84 -2.31
C PRO A 105 9.39 -22.01 -2.02
N SER A 106 8.07 -21.80 -2.12
CA SER A 106 7.08 -22.85 -1.89
C SER A 106 6.00 -22.87 -2.98
N PRO A 107 5.41 -24.04 -3.29
CA PRO A 107 4.23 -24.17 -4.16
C PRO A 107 2.96 -23.55 -3.56
N ILE A 108 3.01 -23.09 -2.30
CA ILE A 108 1.92 -22.45 -1.54
C ILE A 108 1.54 -21.07 -2.12
N LYS A 109 2.36 -20.51 -3.02
CA LYS A 109 2.14 -19.18 -3.60
C LYS A 109 0.96 -19.07 -4.59
N GLN A 110 0.37 -20.17 -5.06
CA GLN A 110 -0.64 -20.09 -6.14
C GLN A 110 -2.09 -20.34 -5.70
N GLU A 111 -2.37 -21.26 -4.79
CA GLU A 111 -3.78 -21.63 -4.49
C GLU A 111 -4.37 -20.91 -3.27
N ASP A 112 -3.57 -20.56 -2.25
CA ASP A 112 -4.05 -19.88 -1.04
C ASP A 112 -3.75 -18.37 -0.99
N PHE A 113 -2.82 -17.90 -1.84
CA PHE A 113 -2.44 -16.48 -1.90
C PHE A 113 -3.39 -15.63 -2.78
N PHE A 114 -4.13 -16.27 -3.69
CA PHE A 114 -5.02 -15.62 -4.67
C PHE A 114 -6.50 -16.01 -4.52
N SER A 115 -6.87 -16.96 -3.66
CA SER A 115 -8.26 -17.43 -3.46
C SER A 115 -9.12 -16.48 -2.59
N GLY A 116 -8.82 -15.19 -2.61
CA GLY A 116 -9.55 -14.15 -1.88
C GLY A 116 -9.91 -12.95 -2.75
N ILE A 117 -10.28 -13.20 -4.02
CA ILE A 117 -11.17 -12.34 -4.81
C ILE A 117 -12.59 -12.87 -4.66
#